data_AF-A0A7S1D100-F1
#
_entry.id   AF-A0A7S1D100-F1
#
_cell.length_a   1.000
_cell.length_b   1.000
_cell.length_c   1.000
_cell.angle_alpha   90.00
_cell.angle_beta   90.00
_cell.angle_gamma   90.00
#
_symmetry.space_group_name_H-M   'P 1'
#
loop_
_entity.id
_entity.type
_entity.pdbx_description
1 polymer ?
#
loop_
_entity_poly.entity_id
_entity_poly.type
_entity_poly.pdbx_seq_one_letter_code
_entity_poly.pdbx_strand_id
1 'polypeptide(L)'
;PLLSLGLDCTDQNAYSNVSPDFQQTYVGEEAGPNSRCINARPSSDSSSLPRPACLPFECDATTFRVRVAGQVCEFDGQELSIGLMADSSNTGIFICPKLAVVCPDLFCPMDCSGRGVCNYGAASSKPQCECFDVTDTSLGCTGGLPPPPTRAPFSVPTTPPSSIACTAYSFLSSLLVVVTTMTMMTELF
;
A
#
# COMPACT_ATOMS: atom_id res chain seq x y z
N PRO A 1 -10.43 14.21 15.28
CA PRO A 1 -11.09 14.20 13.96
C PRO A 1 -10.21 14.92 12.93
N LEU A 2 -9.48 14.19 12.10
CA LEU A 2 -8.75 14.77 10.97
C LEU A 2 -9.80 15.37 10.04
N LEU A 3 -9.79 16.70 9.87
CA LEU A 3 -10.57 17.33 8.81
C LEU A 3 -10.18 16.62 7.51
N SER A 4 -11.15 16.03 6.82
CA SER A 4 -10.97 15.66 5.42
C SER A 4 -10.69 16.97 4.70
N LEU A 5 -9.43 17.20 4.34
CA LEU A 5 -8.95 18.46 3.76
C LEU A 5 -9.50 18.72 2.35
N GLY A 6 -10.46 17.92 1.87
CA GLY A 6 -11.06 18.07 0.54
C GLY A 6 -10.02 18.01 -0.58
N LEU A 7 -8.87 17.37 -0.32
CA LEU A 7 -7.78 17.29 -1.28
C LEU A 7 -8.17 16.34 -2.41
N ASP A 8 -8.55 16.92 -3.54
CA ASP A 8 -8.80 16.20 -4.78
C ASP A 8 -7.53 16.22 -5.64
N CYS A 9 -6.79 15.12 -5.61
CA CYS A 9 -5.60 14.94 -6.45
C CYS A 9 -5.93 14.74 -7.93
N THR A 10 -7.22 14.63 -8.31
CA THR A 10 -7.62 14.43 -9.70
C THR A 10 -7.82 15.71 -10.50
N ASP A 11 -8.01 16.83 -9.81
CA ASP A 11 -8.20 18.16 -10.40
C ASP A 11 -7.09 19.12 -9.97
N GLN A 12 -6.30 19.57 -10.93
CA GLN A 12 -5.22 20.54 -10.72
C GLN A 12 -5.73 21.85 -10.11
N ASN A 13 -6.95 22.28 -10.46
CA ASN A 13 -7.52 23.51 -9.91
C ASN A 13 -7.91 23.33 -8.45
N ALA A 14 -8.47 22.18 -8.08
CA ALA A 14 -8.78 21.87 -6.69
C ALA A 14 -7.49 21.81 -5.85
N TYR A 15 -6.43 21.20 -6.38
CA TYR A 15 -5.12 21.12 -5.75
C TYR A 15 -4.47 22.49 -5.53
N SER A 16 -4.44 23.36 -6.55
CA SER A 16 -3.83 24.69 -6.46
C SER A 16 -4.57 25.67 -5.55
N ASN A 17 -5.81 25.39 -5.18
CA ASN A 17 -6.61 26.20 -4.26
C ASN A 17 -6.50 25.74 -2.80
N VAL A 18 -5.78 24.66 -2.51
CA VAL A 18 -5.49 24.23 -1.14
C VAL A 18 -4.45 25.17 -0.51
N SER A 19 -4.53 25.38 0.81
CA SER A 19 -3.67 26.26 1.61
C SER A 19 -2.22 26.30 1.11
N PRO A 20 -1.52 27.46 1.16
CA PRO A 20 -0.10 27.56 0.82
C PRO A 20 0.80 26.59 1.61
N ASP A 21 0.32 26.00 2.71
CA ASP A 21 1.01 24.93 3.45
C ASP A 21 1.08 23.59 2.67
N PHE A 22 0.31 23.45 1.58
CA PHE A 22 0.32 22.32 0.63
C PHE A 22 1.16 22.61 -0.62
N GLN A 23 2.19 23.45 -0.52
CA GLN A 23 3.17 23.59 -1.59
C GLN A 23 3.85 22.24 -1.89
N GLN A 24 4.09 21.96 -3.18
CA GLN A 24 4.73 20.73 -3.66
C GLN A 24 5.99 20.44 -2.84
N THR A 25 5.90 19.45 -1.96
CA THR A 25 6.96 19.13 -1.00
C THR A 25 7.77 17.95 -1.51
N TYR A 26 7.12 17.05 -2.24
CA TYR A 26 7.69 15.82 -2.75
C TYR A 26 8.02 15.94 -4.24
N VAL A 27 9.14 15.35 -4.65
CA VAL A 27 9.54 15.30 -6.06
C VAL A 27 8.53 14.43 -6.84
N GLY A 28 7.99 14.97 -7.92
CA GLY A 28 6.98 14.29 -8.74
C GLY A 28 5.55 14.39 -8.21
N GLU A 29 5.29 15.29 -7.26
CA GLU A 29 3.94 15.61 -6.81
C GLU A 29 3.19 16.41 -7.89
N GLU A 30 2.14 15.82 -8.44
CA GLU A 30 1.29 16.43 -9.48
C GLU A 30 -0.16 16.00 -9.30
N ALA A 31 -1.09 16.91 -9.59
CA ALA A 31 -2.51 16.60 -9.62
C ALA A 31 -2.95 16.32 -11.07
N GLY A 32 -3.84 15.35 -11.23
CA GLY A 32 -4.30 14.92 -12.54
C GLY A 32 -5.11 13.63 -12.48
N PRO A 33 -5.70 13.20 -13.61
CA PRO A 33 -6.62 12.05 -13.64
C PRO A 33 -5.98 10.75 -13.13
N ASN A 34 -4.65 10.63 -13.28
CA ASN A 34 -3.85 9.49 -12.84
C ASN A 34 -3.10 9.77 -11.52
N SER A 35 -3.51 10.77 -10.74
CA SER A 35 -2.92 11.05 -9.43
C SER A 35 -3.89 10.70 -8.31
N ARG A 36 -3.36 10.22 -7.20
CA ARG A 36 -4.13 9.87 -6.01
C ARG A 36 -3.45 10.41 -4.76
N CYS A 37 -4.25 10.51 -3.70
CA CYS A 37 -3.80 10.89 -2.38
C CYS A 37 -3.06 9.70 -1.75
N ILE A 38 -1.74 9.82 -1.63
CA ILE A 38 -0.87 8.79 -1.05
C ILE A 38 -0.35 9.26 0.30
N ASN A 39 -0.37 8.38 1.28
CA ASN A 39 0.19 8.67 2.60
C ASN A 39 1.71 8.87 2.48
N ALA A 40 2.17 10.07 2.79
CA ALA A 40 3.57 10.42 2.80
C ALA A 40 3.94 11.10 4.12
N ARG A 41 5.22 11.00 4.46
CA ARG A 41 5.82 11.71 5.59
C ARG A 41 7.24 12.11 5.22
N PRO A 42 7.73 13.24 5.72
CA PRO A 42 9.16 13.50 5.64
C PRO A 42 9.96 12.46 6.44
N SER A 43 11.25 12.31 6.14
CA SER A 43 12.16 11.59 7.03
C SER A 43 12.24 12.31 8.39
N SER A 44 12.70 11.59 9.41
CA SER A 44 12.85 12.08 10.79
C SER A 44 13.63 13.39 10.92
N ASP A 45 14.42 13.74 9.92
CA ASP A 45 15.36 14.87 9.96
C ASP A 45 14.79 16.14 9.33
N SER A 46 13.57 16.08 8.78
CA SER A 46 12.92 17.24 8.16
C SER A 46 11.96 17.93 9.13
N SER A 47 11.95 19.28 9.10
CA SER A 47 10.98 20.11 9.81
C SER A 47 9.57 20.13 9.20
N SER A 48 9.37 19.46 8.04
CA SER A 48 8.06 19.37 7.39
C SER A 48 7.10 18.50 8.21
N LEU A 49 5.81 18.82 8.17
CA LEU A 49 4.78 18.01 8.83
C LEU A 49 4.37 16.82 7.93
N PRO A 50 4.04 15.66 8.52
CA PRO A 50 3.51 14.54 7.75
C PRO A 50 2.18 14.92 7.10
N ARG A 51 2.11 14.80 5.78
CA ARG A 51 0.91 15.08 4.98
C ARG A 51 0.80 14.10 3.82
N PRO A 52 -0.41 13.78 3.36
CA PRO A 52 -0.55 13.06 2.11
C PRO A 52 -0.02 13.88 0.93
N ALA A 53 0.47 13.17 -0.09
CA ALA A 53 0.98 13.73 -1.32
C ALA A 53 0.10 13.32 -2.51
N CYS A 54 -0.07 14.21 -3.49
CA CYS A 54 -0.70 13.85 -4.76
C CYS A 54 0.34 13.25 -5.69
N LEU A 55 0.41 11.93 -5.73
CA LEU A 55 1.40 11.22 -6.55
C LEU A 55 0.71 10.53 -7.73
N PRO A 56 1.33 10.56 -8.92
CA PRO A 56 0.85 9.80 -10.06
C PRO A 56 0.99 8.31 -9.78
N PHE A 57 0.01 7.53 -10.23
CA PHE A 57 0.01 6.08 -10.10
C PHE A 57 -0.29 5.41 -11.44
N GLU A 58 0.25 4.21 -11.62
CA GLU A 58 0.01 3.37 -12.78
C GLU A 58 -0.23 1.92 -12.32
N CYS A 59 -1.28 1.30 -12.84
CA CYS A 59 -1.62 -0.09 -12.53
C CYS A 59 -1.09 -1.01 -13.62
N ASP A 60 -0.25 -1.97 -13.25
CA ASP A 60 0.22 -3.02 -14.14
C ASP A 60 -0.61 -4.28 -13.96
N ALA A 61 -1.50 -4.55 -14.92
CA ALA A 61 -2.37 -5.72 -14.92
C ALA A 61 -1.63 -7.05 -15.17
N THR A 62 -0.41 -7.01 -15.72
CA THR A 62 0.38 -8.21 -16.01
C THR A 62 1.06 -8.71 -14.75
N THR A 63 1.63 -7.79 -13.96
CA THR A 63 2.38 -8.12 -12.76
C THR A 63 1.57 -7.99 -11.47
N PHE A 64 0.33 -7.48 -11.55
CA PHE A 64 -0.51 -7.13 -10.39
C PHE A 64 0.23 -6.21 -9.42
N ARG A 65 0.83 -5.15 -9.97
CA ARG A 65 1.59 -4.16 -9.19
C ARG A 65 1.10 -2.76 -9.48
N VAL A 66 1.33 -1.87 -8.53
CA VAL A 66 1.15 -0.43 -8.71
C VAL A 66 2.51 0.25 -8.75
N ARG A 67 2.67 1.18 -9.68
CA ARG A 67 3.75 2.16 -9.66
C ARG A 67 3.24 3.45 -9.07
N VAL A 68 3.97 4.04 -8.13
CA VAL A 68 3.66 5.33 -7.51
C VAL A 68 4.88 6.22 -7.69
N ALA A 69 4.70 7.39 -8.32
CA ALA A 69 5.80 8.30 -8.66
C ALA A 69 6.98 7.59 -9.37
N GLY A 70 6.66 6.66 -10.28
CA GLY A 70 7.65 5.86 -11.04
C GLY A 70 8.26 4.67 -10.29
N GLN A 71 8.02 4.52 -8.99
CA GLN A 71 8.55 3.42 -8.18
C GLN A 71 7.53 2.29 -8.05
N VAL A 72 7.99 1.03 -8.12
CA VAL A 72 7.14 -0.16 -8.03
C VAL A 72 6.87 -0.51 -6.57
N CYS A 73 5.60 -0.66 -6.21
CA CYS A 73 5.19 -1.24 -4.94
C CYS A 73 5.11 -2.77 -5.06
N GLU A 74 5.93 -3.47 -4.27
CA GLU A 74 6.00 -4.93 -4.22
C GLU A 74 4.92 -5.53 -3.31
N PHE A 75 4.51 -4.80 -2.26
CA PHE A 75 3.45 -5.20 -1.34
C PHE A 75 2.75 -4.00 -0.71
N ASP A 76 1.51 -4.23 -0.26
CA ASP A 76 0.70 -3.23 0.44
C ASP A 76 1.40 -2.73 1.71
N GLY A 77 1.46 -1.41 1.90
CA GLY A 77 2.08 -0.81 3.07
C GLY A 77 3.61 -0.74 3.03
N GLN A 78 4.26 -1.15 1.93
CA GLN A 78 5.69 -0.95 1.73
C GLN A 78 6.07 0.53 1.86
N GLU A 79 7.13 0.83 2.60
CA GLU A 79 7.68 2.19 2.69
C GLU A 79 8.77 2.38 1.64
N LEU A 80 8.63 3.43 0.82
CA LEU A 80 9.58 3.78 -0.24
C LEU A 80 10.01 5.24 -0.09
N SER A 81 11.29 5.52 -0.37
CA SER A 81 11.83 6.88 -0.28
C SER A 81 11.44 7.72 -1.48
N ILE A 82 11.21 9.01 -1.27
CA ILE A 82 10.89 9.99 -2.31
C ILE A 82 11.69 11.25 -2.04
N GLY A 83 12.17 11.94 -3.08
CA GLY A 83 12.91 13.19 -2.89
C GLY A 83 12.02 14.31 -2.34
N LEU A 84 12.61 15.27 -1.63
CA LEU A 84 11.94 16.52 -1.26
C LEU A 84 12.36 17.65 -2.21
N MET A 85 11.43 18.52 -2.61
CA MET A 85 11.70 19.64 -3.53
C MET A 85 12.55 20.73 -2.88
N ALA A 86 12.40 20.95 -1.57
CA ALA A 86 13.08 22.02 -0.85
C ALA A 86 14.58 21.74 -0.61
N ASP A 87 15.00 20.48 -0.65
CA ASP A 87 16.38 20.08 -0.39
C ASP A 87 16.64 18.70 -1.01
N SER A 88 17.55 18.64 -1.99
CA SER A 88 17.97 17.40 -2.65
C SER A 88 18.68 16.41 -1.72
N SER A 89 19.14 16.86 -0.54
CA SER A 89 19.77 16.01 0.47
C SER A 89 18.75 15.38 1.43
N ASN A 90 17.52 15.91 1.49
CA ASN A 90 16.46 15.36 2.32
C ASN A 90 15.53 14.45 1.52
N THR A 91 15.03 13.42 2.20
CA THR A 91 14.09 12.45 1.62
C THR A 91 12.82 12.40 2.44
N GLY A 92 11.71 12.16 1.76
CA GLY A 92 10.47 11.70 2.36
C GLY A 92 10.33 10.19 2.21
N ILE A 93 9.28 9.66 2.82
CA ILE A 93 8.83 8.30 2.71
C ILE A 93 7.35 8.35 2.31
N PHE A 94 6.97 7.60 1.29
CA PHE A 94 5.56 7.30 1.04
C PHE A 94 5.27 5.84 1.32
N ILE A 95 4.02 5.58 1.69
CA ILE A 95 3.51 4.25 2.01
C ILE A 95 2.72 3.75 0.81
N CYS A 96 3.17 2.65 0.23
CA CYS A 96 2.49 1.98 -0.87
C CYS A 96 1.04 1.67 -0.48
N PRO A 97 0.06 2.17 -1.25
CA PRO A 97 -1.34 1.95 -0.95
C PRO A 97 -1.73 0.48 -1.16
N LYS A 98 -2.89 0.09 -0.63
CA LYS A 98 -3.47 -1.21 -0.96
C LYS A 98 -3.80 -1.27 -2.44
N LEU A 99 -3.31 -2.29 -3.15
CA LEU A 99 -3.53 -2.43 -4.60
C LEU A 99 -5.02 -2.37 -4.97
N ALA A 100 -5.87 -3.04 -4.19
CA ALA A 100 -7.33 -3.06 -4.41
C ALA A 100 -8.02 -1.69 -4.26
N VAL A 101 -7.41 -0.74 -3.56
CA VAL A 101 -7.98 0.61 -3.37
C VAL A 101 -7.63 1.52 -4.54
N VAL A 102 -6.38 1.46 -5.03
CA VAL A 102 -5.90 2.34 -6.10
C VAL A 102 -6.11 1.77 -7.50
N CYS A 103 -6.13 0.43 -7.63
CA CYS A 103 -6.29 -0.29 -8.88
C CYS A 103 -7.49 -1.25 -8.80
N PRO A 104 -8.73 -0.76 -8.59
CA PRO A 104 -9.90 -1.62 -8.41
C PRO A 104 -10.20 -2.46 -9.66
N ASP A 105 -9.81 -1.97 -10.84
CA ASP A 105 -9.98 -2.66 -12.12
C ASP A 105 -9.13 -3.94 -12.28
N LEU A 106 -8.13 -4.14 -11.41
CA LEU A 106 -7.32 -5.36 -11.37
C LEU A 106 -8.01 -6.52 -10.63
N PHE A 107 -9.13 -6.25 -9.96
CA PHE A 107 -9.88 -7.23 -9.20
C PHE A 107 -11.26 -7.42 -9.80
N CYS A 108 -11.86 -8.58 -9.56
CA CYS A 108 -13.24 -8.79 -9.98
C CYS A 108 -14.18 -7.83 -9.25
N PRO A 109 -15.20 -7.31 -9.95
CA PRO A 109 -16.19 -6.42 -9.35
C PRO A 109 -16.86 -7.12 -8.17
N MET A 110 -16.82 -6.46 -7.00
CA MET A 110 -17.39 -6.96 -5.74
C MET A 110 -16.89 -8.36 -5.33
N ASP A 111 -15.71 -8.77 -5.82
CA ASP A 111 -15.17 -10.12 -5.60
C ASP A 111 -16.18 -11.23 -5.99
N CYS A 112 -16.87 -11.01 -7.11
CA CYS A 112 -17.96 -11.85 -7.61
C CYS A 112 -19.08 -12.11 -6.58
N SER A 113 -19.19 -11.22 -5.59
CA SER A 113 -20.10 -11.31 -4.44
C SER A 113 -20.01 -12.64 -3.68
N GLY A 114 -18.90 -13.37 -3.78
CA GLY A 114 -18.77 -14.74 -3.27
C GLY A 114 -19.70 -15.77 -3.93
N ARG A 115 -20.28 -15.45 -5.10
CA ARG A 115 -21.23 -16.29 -5.86
C ARG A 115 -20.66 -16.74 -7.22
N GLY A 116 -19.36 -16.65 -7.39
CA GLY A 116 -18.68 -17.07 -8.60
C GLY A 116 -17.18 -17.20 -8.41
N VAL A 117 -16.48 -17.56 -9.47
CA VAL A 117 -15.02 -17.60 -9.54
C VAL A 117 -14.53 -16.37 -10.30
N CYS A 118 -13.56 -15.66 -9.73
CA CYS A 118 -12.87 -14.59 -10.45
C CYS A 118 -11.87 -15.19 -11.45
N ASN A 119 -12.17 -15.10 -12.74
CA ASN A 119 -11.29 -15.53 -13.81
C ASN A 119 -10.35 -14.39 -14.24
N TYR A 120 -9.09 -14.52 -13.85
CA TYR A 120 -7.99 -13.61 -14.22
C TYR A 120 -7.35 -13.93 -15.57
N GLY A 121 -7.67 -15.09 -16.17
CA GLY A 121 -7.11 -15.57 -17.44
C GLY A 121 -8.01 -15.35 -18.65
N ALA A 122 -9.15 -14.66 -18.48
CA ALA A 122 -9.99 -14.27 -19.60
C ALA A 122 -9.17 -13.45 -20.61
N ALA A 123 -9.46 -13.59 -21.91
CA ALA A 123 -8.76 -12.84 -22.97
C ALA A 123 -8.92 -11.30 -22.88
N SER A 124 -9.67 -10.81 -21.89
CA SER A 124 -9.85 -9.40 -21.56
C SER A 124 -8.74 -8.89 -20.62
N SER A 125 -8.40 -7.61 -20.75
CA SER A 125 -7.45 -6.93 -19.86
C SER A 125 -7.93 -6.72 -18.42
N LYS A 126 -9.18 -7.11 -18.11
CA LYS A 126 -9.79 -7.05 -16.77
C LYS A 126 -10.32 -8.43 -16.39
N PRO A 127 -10.20 -8.82 -15.11
CA PRO A 127 -10.73 -10.10 -14.63
C PRO A 127 -12.26 -10.11 -14.70
N GLN A 128 -12.84 -11.28 -14.94
CA GLN A 128 -14.28 -11.46 -15.09
C GLN A 128 -14.82 -12.48 -14.09
N CYS A 129 -16.06 -12.28 -13.65
CA CYS A 129 -16.72 -13.24 -12.79
C CYS A 129 -17.41 -14.35 -13.59
N GLU A 130 -17.09 -15.59 -13.25
CA GLU A 130 -17.81 -16.78 -13.68
C GLU A 130 -18.80 -17.16 -12.58
N CYS A 131 -20.06 -16.77 -12.75
CA CYS A 131 -21.10 -16.98 -11.74
C CYS A 131 -21.47 -18.45 -11.61
N PHE A 132 -21.74 -18.90 -10.38
CA PHE A 132 -22.21 -20.27 -10.12
C PHE A 132 -23.64 -20.48 -10.64
N ASP A 133 -24.46 -19.43 -10.64
CA ASP A 133 -25.74 -19.41 -11.32
C ASP A 133 -25.54 -18.99 -12.77
N VAL A 134 -25.72 -19.93 -13.70
CA VAL A 134 -25.55 -19.70 -15.15
C VAL A 134 -26.58 -18.72 -15.73
N THR A 135 -27.66 -18.43 -15.01
CA THR A 135 -28.66 -17.44 -15.41
C THR A 135 -28.29 -16.03 -14.95
N ASP A 136 -27.33 -15.89 -14.03
CA ASP A 136 -26.82 -14.61 -13.59
C ASP A 136 -25.78 -14.07 -14.58
N THR A 137 -26.19 -13.14 -15.42
CA THR A 137 -25.33 -12.46 -16.40
C THR A 137 -24.79 -11.12 -15.90
N SER A 138 -24.92 -10.82 -14.61
CA SER A 138 -24.42 -9.55 -14.06
C SER A 138 -22.90 -9.58 -13.87
N LEU A 139 -22.25 -8.41 -13.95
CA LEU A 139 -20.79 -8.30 -13.92
C LEU A 139 -20.14 -8.89 -12.66
N GLY A 140 -20.83 -8.85 -11.51
CA GLY A 140 -20.32 -9.31 -10.21
C GLY A 140 -21.19 -10.39 -9.57
N CYS A 141 -21.97 -11.14 -10.37
CA CYS A 141 -22.88 -12.17 -9.90
C CYS A 141 -23.91 -11.68 -8.88
N THR A 142 -24.48 -10.49 -9.08
CA THR A 142 -25.50 -9.82 -8.25
C THR A 142 -26.94 -10.04 -8.66
N GLY A 143 -27.20 -10.69 -9.79
CA GLY A 143 -28.53 -10.83 -10.38
C GLY A 143 -29.30 -12.10 -9.99
N GLY A 144 -28.63 -13.11 -9.43
CA GLY A 144 -29.24 -14.39 -9.06
C GLY A 144 -30.11 -14.33 -7.79
N LEU A 145 -31.02 -15.30 -7.65
CA LEU A 145 -31.71 -15.54 -6.38
C LEU A 145 -30.67 -15.82 -5.28
N PRO A 146 -30.87 -15.35 -4.04
CA PRO A 146 -29.95 -15.68 -2.95
C PRO A 146 -29.79 -17.19 -2.90
N PRO A 147 -28.56 -17.73 -2.84
CA PRO A 147 -28.39 -19.16 -2.69
C PRO A 147 -29.21 -19.60 -1.48
N PRO A 148 -29.92 -20.75 -1.55
CA PRO A 148 -30.59 -21.28 -0.37
C PRO A 148 -29.56 -21.33 0.76
N PRO A 149 -29.91 -20.92 1.99
CA PRO A 149 -28.95 -20.82 3.08
C PRO A 149 -28.25 -22.17 3.25
N THR A 150 -27.01 -22.26 2.76
CA THR A 150 -26.19 -23.44 2.93
C THR A 150 -25.93 -23.51 4.42
N ARG A 151 -26.61 -24.43 5.11
CA ARG A 151 -26.15 -24.88 6.42
C ARG A 151 -24.73 -25.35 6.22
N ALA A 152 -23.75 -24.56 6.64
CA ALA A 152 -22.38 -25.02 6.69
C ALA A 152 -22.38 -26.30 7.55
N PRO A 153 -21.89 -27.45 7.04
CA PRO A 153 -21.42 -28.50 7.93
C PRO A 153 -20.17 -27.94 8.61
N PHE A 154 -20.36 -27.19 9.68
CA PHE A 154 -19.29 -26.75 10.57
C PHE A 154 -18.89 -27.94 11.45
N SER A 155 -18.35 -28.99 10.85
CA SER A 155 -17.51 -29.93 11.58
C SER A 155 -16.10 -29.37 11.54
N VAL A 156 -15.87 -28.33 12.35
CA VAL A 156 -14.51 -27.99 12.76
C VAL A 156 -14.03 -29.16 13.60
N PRO A 157 -12.97 -29.88 13.20
CA PRO A 157 -12.30 -30.78 14.11
C PRO A 157 -11.71 -29.92 15.21
N THR A 158 -12.34 -29.91 16.38
CA THR A 158 -11.71 -29.49 17.63
C THR A 158 -10.60 -30.48 17.96
N THR A 159 -9.48 -30.42 17.24
CA THR A 159 -8.23 -30.94 17.80
C THR A 159 -7.75 -29.91 18.80
N PRO A 160 -7.70 -30.23 20.10
CA PRO A 160 -7.17 -29.33 21.11
C PRO A 160 -5.73 -28.94 20.73
N PRO A 161 -5.33 -27.68 20.92
CA PRO A 161 -3.95 -27.28 20.70
C PRO A 161 -3.07 -28.06 21.67
N SER A 162 -2.22 -28.93 21.13
CA SER A 162 -1.07 -29.48 21.84
C SER A 162 -0.29 -28.30 22.39
N SER A 163 -0.15 -28.21 23.70
CA SER A 163 0.62 -27.21 24.42
C SER A 163 2.07 -27.22 23.92
N ILE A 164 2.37 -26.34 22.96
CA ILE A 164 3.74 -25.98 22.60
C ILE A 164 4.25 -25.16 23.76
N ALA A 165 5.10 -25.79 24.57
CA ALA A 165 5.86 -25.12 25.61
C ALA A 165 6.68 -23.99 24.95
N CYS A 166 6.35 -22.74 25.28
CA CYS A 166 7.24 -21.61 25.04
C CYS A 166 8.51 -21.85 25.87
N THR A 167 9.51 -22.49 25.28
CA THR A 167 10.87 -22.44 25.82
C THR A 167 11.37 -21.02 25.64
N ALA A 168 11.37 -20.27 26.73
CA ALA A 168 12.02 -18.99 26.84
C ALA A 168 13.52 -19.17 26.54
N TYR A 169 13.93 -18.85 25.32
CA TYR A 169 15.35 -18.67 25.00
C TYR A 169 15.78 -17.34 25.62
N SER A 170 16.33 -17.43 26.83
CA SER A 170 17.13 -16.39 27.44
C SER A 170 18.40 -16.19 26.60
N PHE A 171 18.36 -15.20 25.70
CA PHE A 171 19.56 -14.68 25.05
C PHE A 171 20.42 -13.98 26.10
N LEU A 172 21.42 -14.69 26.60
CA LEU A 172 22.55 -14.12 27.32
C LEU A 172 23.28 -13.18 26.36
N SER A 173 23.15 -11.88 26.68
CA SER A 173 23.90 -10.79 26.09
C SER A 173 25.39 -10.96 26.43
N SER A 174 26.17 -11.46 25.48
CA SER A 174 27.62 -11.41 25.54
C SER A 174 28.07 -10.04 25.05
N LEU A 175 28.26 -9.15 26.01
CA LEU A 175 28.90 -7.84 25.87
C LEU A 175 30.37 -8.05 25.46
N LEU A 176 30.68 -7.98 24.16
CA LEU A 176 32.06 -7.94 23.69
C LEU A 176 32.48 -6.47 23.55
N VAL A 177 33.03 -5.93 24.63
CA VAL A 177 33.68 -4.62 24.66
C VAL A 177 35.02 -4.76 23.94
N VAL A 178 35.09 -4.34 22.67
CA VAL A 178 36.39 -4.14 21.99
C VAL A 178 36.89 -2.74 22.36
N VAL A 179 37.71 -2.67 23.40
CA VAL A 179 38.56 -1.51 23.71
C VAL A 179 39.74 -1.55 22.74
N THR A 180 39.69 -0.80 21.65
CA THR A 180 40.90 -0.46 20.89
C THR A 180 41.40 0.90 21.37
N THR A 181 42.48 0.83 22.14
CA THR A 181 43.24 1.95 22.67
C THR A 181 43.85 2.80 21.56
N MET A 182 43.74 4.12 21.74
CA MET A 182 44.51 5.14 21.04
C MET A 182 46.02 4.92 21.24
N THR A 183 46.79 4.94 20.16
CA THR A 183 48.21 5.35 20.21
C THR A 183 48.37 6.54 19.28
N MET A 184 48.50 7.71 19.89
CA MET A 184 49.10 8.88 19.28
C MET A 184 50.58 8.59 19.02
N MET A 185 51.05 8.78 17.80
CA MET A 185 52.43 9.17 17.56
C MET A 185 52.42 10.29 16.51
N THR A 186 52.38 11.50 17.05
CA THR A 186 53.11 12.66 16.55
C THR A 186 54.51 12.25 16.07
N GLU A 187 54.89 12.62 14.85
CA GLU A 187 56.18 13.27 14.56
C GLU A 187 56.05 14.13 13.31
N LEU A 188 56.33 15.42 13.51
CA LEU A 188 56.65 16.44 12.53
C LEU A 188 57.94 17.07 13.06
N PHE A 189 58.99 17.07 12.24
CA PHE A 189 60.26 17.80 12.36
C PHE A 189 61.24 17.46 13.49
#